data_AF-A0A164LFQ8-F1
#
_entry.id   AF-A0A164LFQ8-F1
#
_cell.length_a   1.000
_cell.length_b   1.000
_cell.length_c   1.000
_cell.angle_alpha   90.00
_cell.angle_beta   90.00
_cell.angle_gamma   90.00
#
_symmetry.space_group_name_H-M   'P 1'
#
loop_
_entity.id
_entity.type
_entity.pdbx_description
1 polymer ?
#
loop_
_entity_poly.entity_id
_entity_poly.type
_entity_poly.pdbx_seq_one_letter_code
_entity_poly.pdbx_strand_id
1 'polypeptide(L)'
;MRSARQPSHAAMELLGQRWMLRVIWELAPGPLGFLELRRRMDNCSSSMLSVRLQTLQDAGIVVKRPDKSYELTARGGELSRALEPLWAWSERWSRS
;
A
#
# COMPACT_ATOMS: atom_id res chain seq x y z
N MET A 1 -13.07 25.56 18.81
CA MET A 1 -11.73 24.96 19.00
C MET A 1 -11.49 23.96 17.88
N ARG A 2 -10.54 24.23 16.99
CA ARG A 2 -10.20 23.34 15.86
C ARG A 2 -9.42 22.16 16.43
N SER A 3 -10.03 20.98 16.47
CA SER A 3 -9.30 19.74 16.75
C SER A 3 -8.33 19.54 15.58
N ALA A 4 -7.03 19.75 15.83
CA ALA A 4 -6.00 19.40 14.87
C ALA A 4 -6.21 17.92 14.54
N ARG A 5 -6.46 17.58 13.26
CA ARG A 5 -6.45 16.19 12.79
C ARG A 5 -5.16 15.57 13.32
N GLN A 6 -5.29 14.67 14.30
CA GLN A 6 -4.12 13.99 14.84
C GLN A 6 -3.43 13.29 13.67
N PRO A 7 -2.12 13.43 13.48
CA PRO A 7 -1.40 12.87 12.32
C PRO A 7 -1.68 11.37 12.09
N SER A 8 -1.98 10.64 13.18
CA SER A 8 -2.42 9.25 13.16
C SER A 8 -3.71 9.02 12.35
N HIS A 9 -4.69 9.92 12.42
CA HIS A 9 -6.00 9.72 11.81
C HIS A 9 -5.93 9.73 10.27
N ALA A 10 -5.12 10.61 9.69
CA ALA A 10 -4.99 10.70 8.22
C ALA A 10 -4.29 9.46 7.64
N ALA A 11 -3.27 8.93 8.34
CA ALA A 11 -2.61 7.69 7.94
C ALA A 11 -3.57 6.48 8.08
N MET A 12 -4.34 6.41 9.18
CA MET A 12 -5.33 5.34 9.36
C MET A 12 -6.47 5.42 8.34
N GLU A 13 -6.96 6.60 8.02
CA GLU A 13 -7.94 6.83 6.94
C GLU A 13 -7.40 6.35 5.59
N LEU A 14 -6.14 6.68 5.27
CA LEU A 14 -5.48 6.23 4.05
C LEU A 14 -5.41 4.70 4.00
N LEU A 15 -4.88 4.07 5.04
CA LEU A 15 -4.66 2.62 5.10
C LEU A 15 -5.96 1.81 5.18
N GLY A 16 -7.01 2.38 5.77
CA GLY A 16 -8.34 1.79 5.83
C GLY A 16 -9.06 1.74 4.47
N GLN A 17 -8.58 2.46 3.44
CA GLN A 17 -9.19 2.38 2.12
C GLN A 17 -8.92 1.02 1.47
N ARG A 18 -9.96 0.49 0.81
CA ARG A 18 -9.91 -0.79 0.11
C ARG A 18 -8.72 -0.84 -0.85
N TRP A 19 -7.92 -1.91 -0.74
CA TRP A 19 -6.71 -2.23 -1.53
C TRP A 19 -5.41 -1.52 -1.12
N MET A 20 -5.41 -0.54 -0.23
CA MET A 20 -4.18 0.21 0.10
C MET A 20 -3.13 -0.68 0.76
N LEU A 21 -3.51 -1.40 1.82
CA LEU A 21 -2.63 -2.35 2.50
C LEU A 21 -2.16 -3.48 1.57
N ARG A 22 -3.02 -3.91 0.63
CA ARG A 22 -2.65 -4.95 -0.34
C ARG A 22 -1.59 -4.45 -1.32
N VAL A 23 -1.70 -3.23 -1.84
CA VAL A 23 -0.65 -2.66 -2.70
C VAL A 23 0.69 -2.56 -1.96
N ILE A 24 0.67 -2.11 -0.70
CA ILE A 24 1.89 -2.01 0.12
C ILE A 24 2.49 -3.40 0.35
N TRP A 25 1.66 -4.39 0.69
CA TRP A 25 2.08 -5.78 0.84
C TRP A 25 2.80 -6.32 -0.40
N GLU A 26 2.18 -6.16 -1.57
CA GLU A 26 2.72 -6.72 -2.83
C GLU A 26 4.02 -6.04 -3.28
N LEU A 27 4.23 -4.78 -2.91
CA LEU A 27 5.46 -4.03 -3.22
C LEU A 27 6.54 -4.17 -2.16
N ALA A 28 6.24 -4.76 -0.99
CA ALA A 28 7.22 -4.94 0.09
C ALA A 28 8.44 -5.79 -0.32
N PRO A 29 8.30 -6.86 -1.13
CA PRO A 29 9.46 -7.65 -1.60
C PRO A 29 10.32 -6.93 -2.65
N GLY A 30 9.81 -5.89 -3.30
CA GLY A 30 10.53 -5.17 -4.36
C GLY A 30 9.63 -4.58 -5.46
N PRO A 31 10.24 -3.97 -6.48
CA PRO A 31 9.51 -3.26 -7.53
C PRO A 31 8.70 -4.19 -8.42
N LEU A 32 7.48 -3.80 -8.77
CA LEU A 32 6.59 -4.54 -9.69
C LEU A 32 6.05 -3.66 -10.81
N GLY A 33 5.97 -4.22 -12.03
CA GLY A 33 5.23 -3.60 -13.12
C GLY A 33 3.71 -3.58 -12.85
N PHE A 34 2.98 -2.65 -13.46
CA PHE A 34 1.53 -2.51 -13.26
C PHE A 34 0.74 -3.81 -13.50
N LEU A 35 1.06 -4.52 -14.59
CA LEU A 35 0.34 -5.75 -14.95
C LEU A 35 0.59 -6.89 -13.96
N GLU A 36 1.83 -7.00 -13.49
CA GLU A 36 2.20 -8.01 -12.49
C GLU A 36 1.53 -7.70 -11.16
N LEU A 37 1.61 -6.45 -10.69
CA LEU A 37 0.91 -6.02 -9.50
C LEU A 37 -0.60 -6.29 -9.62
N ARG A 38 -1.23 -5.95 -10.75
CA ARG A 38 -2.66 -6.23 -10.99
C ARG A 38 -3.02 -7.72 -10.87
N ARG A 39 -2.18 -8.62 -11.40
CA ARG A 39 -2.41 -10.07 -11.32
C ARG A 39 -2.44 -10.57 -9.87
N ARG A 40 -1.70 -9.92 -8.97
CA ARG A 40 -1.65 -10.26 -7.53
C ARG A 40 -2.76 -9.61 -6.70
N MET A 41 -3.57 -8.76 -7.32
CA MET A 41 -4.61 -7.96 -6.65
C MET A 41 -6.01 -8.55 -6.81
N ASP A 42 -6.13 -9.83 -7.20
CA ASP A 42 -7.38 -10.58 -7.39
C ASP A 42 -8.47 -9.77 -8.11
N ASN A 43 -9.49 -9.31 -7.34
CA ASN A 43 -10.68 -8.61 -7.81
C ASN A 43 -10.50 -7.08 -7.96
N CYS A 44 -9.28 -6.57 -7.87
CA CYS A 44 -9.01 -5.15 -8.08
C CYS A 44 -9.02 -4.81 -9.58
N SER A 45 -9.93 -3.94 -10.00
CA SER A 45 -9.95 -3.45 -11.38
C SER A 45 -8.72 -2.59 -11.69
N SER A 46 -8.32 -2.53 -12.96
CA SER A 46 -7.19 -1.69 -13.39
C SER A 46 -7.38 -0.23 -12.99
N SER A 47 -8.59 0.33 -13.17
CA SER A 47 -8.88 1.72 -12.80
C SER A 47 -8.74 1.95 -11.30
N MET A 48 -9.20 1.00 -10.47
CA MET A 48 -9.04 1.11 -9.01
C MET A 48 -7.57 1.02 -8.62
N LEU A 49 -6.79 0.08 -9.18
CA LEU A 49 -5.35 -0.02 -8.92
C LEU A 49 -4.62 1.27 -9.29
N SER A 50 -4.94 1.87 -10.45
CA SER A 50 -4.37 3.15 -10.85
C SER A 50 -4.66 4.27 -9.86
N VAL A 51 -5.90 4.37 -9.37
CA VAL A 51 -6.28 5.36 -8.34
C VAL A 51 -5.47 5.13 -7.07
N ARG A 52 -5.33 3.88 -6.61
CA ARG A 52 -4.59 3.54 -5.38
C ARG A 52 -3.10 3.84 -5.49
N LEU A 53 -2.48 3.50 -6.62
CA LEU A 53 -1.10 3.85 -6.90
C LEU A 53 -0.90 5.37 -6.94
N GLN A 54 -1.83 6.13 -7.53
CA GLN A 54 -1.76 7.59 -7.50
C GLN A 54 -1.87 8.12 -6.06
N THR A 55 -2.85 7.65 -5.28
CA THR A 55 -3.02 8.06 -3.88
C THR A 55 -1.78 7.75 -3.03
N LEU A 56 -1.16 6.58 -3.21
CA LEU A 56 0.07 6.21 -2.50
C LEU A 56 1.30 7.01 -2.96
N GLN A 57 1.35 7.41 -4.23
CA GLN A 57 2.39 8.32 -4.73
C GLN A 57 2.22 9.72 -4.15
N ASP A 58 0.99 10.25 -4.13
CA ASP A 58 0.69 11.55 -3.54
C ASP A 58 1.00 11.59 -2.03
N ALA A 59 0.84 10.45 -1.34
CA ALA A 59 1.22 10.28 0.06
C ALA A 59 2.74 10.07 0.29
N GLY A 60 3.54 9.94 -0.79
CA GLY A 60 4.97 9.68 -0.73
C GLY A 60 5.34 8.28 -0.24
N ILE A 61 4.45 7.30 -0.39
CA ILE A 61 4.61 5.91 0.04
C ILE A 61 5.11 5.02 -1.11
N VAL A 62 4.65 5.30 -2.33
CA VAL A 62 5.06 4.59 -3.55
C VAL A 62 5.70 5.57 -4.52
N VAL A 63 6.64 5.09 -5.33
CA VAL A 63 7.20 5.83 -6.47
C VAL A 63 7.09 4.99 -7.72
N LYS A 64 6.87 5.64 -8.87
CA LYS A 64 6.99 5.02 -10.19
C LYS A 64 8.41 5.22 -10.73
N ARG A 65 9.10 4.13 -11.01
CA ARG A 65 10.47 4.10 -11.53
C ARG A 65 10.52 4.41 -13.03
N PRO A 66 11.69 4.76 -13.59
CA PRO A 66 11.86 5.01 -15.03
C PRO A 66 11.45 3.84 -15.93
N ASP A 67 11.63 2.61 -15.46
CA ASP A 67 11.21 1.37 -16.13
C ASP A 67 9.69 1.08 -16.03
N LYS A 68 8.93 2.04 -15.50
CA LYS A 68 7.47 1.99 -15.27
C LYS A 68 7.04 0.98 -14.20
N SER A 69 7.96 0.39 -13.45
CA SER A 69 7.65 -0.37 -12.24
C SER A 69 7.31 0.57 -11.07
N TYR A 70 6.63 0.04 -10.06
CA TYR A 70 6.28 0.73 -8.83
C TYR A 70 7.05 0.12 -7.69
N GLU A 71 7.54 0.96 -6.77
CA GLU A 71 8.32 0.55 -5.61
C GLU A 71 7.89 1.34 -4.38
N LEU A 72 8.08 0.78 -3.19
CA LEU A 72 7.97 1.56 -1.96
C LEU A 72 9.09 2.60 -1.88
N THR A 73 8.76 3.80 -1.45
CA THR A 73 9.78 4.79 -1.05
C THR A 73 10.45 4.36 0.27
N ALA A 74 11.48 5.07 0.72
CA ALA A 74 12.04 4.86 2.07
C ALA A 74 10.96 4.92 3.17
N ARG A 75 10.07 5.92 3.09
CA ARG A 75 8.92 6.08 3.99
C ARG A 75 7.90 4.93 3.84
N GLY A 76 7.66 4.47 2.62
CA GLY A 76 6.83 3.29 2.38
C GLY A 76 7.43 2.01 2.96
N GLY A 77 8.76 1.87 2.90
CA GLY A 77 9.49 0.76 3.53
C GLY A 77 9.46 0.80 5.06
N GLU A 78 9.49 1.99 5.67
CA GLU A 78 9.25 2.14 7.12
C GLU A 78 7.84 1.71 7.52
N LEU A 79 6.83 2.14 6.76
CA LEU A 79 5.44 1.75 6.98
C LEU A 79 5.24 0.23 6.80
N SER A 80 5.82 -0.35 5.75
CA SER A 80 5.83 -1.80 5.50
C SER A 80 6.35 -2.57 6.72
N ARG A 81 7.50 -2.18 7.25
CA ARG A 81 8.08 -2.78 8.47
C ARG A 81 7.18 -2.63 9.69
N ALA A 82 6.53 -1.49 9.87
CA ALA A 82 5.57 -1.29 10.97
C ALA A 82 4.34 -2.20 10.87
N LEU A 83 4.00 -2.70 9.67
CA LEU A 83 2.88 -3.59 9.41
C LEU A 83 3.25 -5.09 9.50
N GLU A 84 4.54 -5.45 9.60
CA GLU A 84 4.98 -6.85 9.67
C GLU A 84 4.28 -7.70 10.76
N PRO A 85 4.04 -7.19 11.99
CA PRO A 85 3.31 -7.98 12.99
C PRO A 85 1.85 -8.26 12.58
N LEU A 86 1.20 -7.28 11.93
CA LEU A 86 -0.15 -7.44 11.39
C LEU A 86 -0.16 -8.47 10.25
N TRP A 87 0.87 -8.43 9.41
CA TRP A 87 1.06 -9.35 8.31
C TRP A 87 1.20 -10.80 8.77
N ALA A 88 2.10 -11.03 9.72
CA ALA A 88 2.27 -12.34 10.35
C ALA A 88 0.98 -12.84 11.03
N TRP A 89 0.20 -11.94 11.63
CA TRP A 89 -1.11 -12.29 12.20
C TRP A 89 -2.11 -12.75 11.13
N SER A 90 -2.18 -12.04 9.99
CA SER A 90 -3.13 -12.37 8.92
C SER A 90 -2.89 -13.77 8.32
N GLU A 91 -1.63 -14.19 8.19
CA GLU A 91 -1.27 -15.54 7.73
C GLU A 91 -1.65 -16.64 8.72
N ARG A 92 -1.75 -16.33 10.02
CA ARG A 92 -2.26 -17.28 11.02
C ARG A 92 -3.77 -17.38 10.93
N TRP A 93 -4.44 -16.24 10.74
CA TRP A 93 -5.90 -16.18 10.60
C TRP A 93 -6.40 -16.87 9.32
N SER A 94 -5.68 -16.79 8.20
CA SER A 94 -6.09 -17.48 6.97
C SER A 94 -5.97 -19.00 7.04
N ARG A 95 -5.29 -19.54 8.07
CA ARG A 95 -5.10 -20.99 8.29
C ARG A 95 -6.10 -21.57 9.32
N SER A 96 -6.90 -20.72 9.96
CA SER A 96 -7.98 -21.10 10.89
C SER A 96 -9.33 -21.03 10.20
#